data_AF-A0A9D3Z370-F1
#
_entry.id   AF-A0A9D3Z370-F1
#
_cell.length_a   1.000
_cell.length_b   1.000
_cell.length_c   1.000
_cell.angle_alpha   90.00
_cell.angle_beta   90.00
_cell.angle_gamma   90.00
#
_symmetry.space_group_name_H-M   'P 1'
#
loop_
_entity.id
_entity.type
_entity.pdbx_description
1 polymer ?
#
loop_
_entity_poly.entity_id
_entity_poly.type
_entity_poly.pdbx_seq_one_letter_code
_entity_poly.pdbx_strand_id
1 'polypeptide(L)'
;MLERFLELQPAVYAALMSKEIRSKEKDVTTLTDADVTLAENVMSVLTPLRTVSTGLCKESCPTASLILPLQKKLLEQALTFNDTDTPAIRQLKQTIADDLKPR
;
A
#
# COMPACT_ATOMS: atom_id res chain seq x y z
N MET A 1 -7.01 -5.14 -3.32
CA MET A 1 -7.97 -4.07 -3.64
C MET A 1 -7.27 -2.83 -4.16
N LEU A 2 -6.34 -2.22 -3.40
CA LEU A 2 -5.58 -1.05 -3.85
C LEU A 2 -4.71 -1.30 -5.09
N GLU A 3 -3.99 -2.42 -5.14
CA GLU A 3 -3.20 -2.84 -6.32
C GLU A 3 -4.05 -2.86 -7.60
N ARG A 4 -5.18 -3.60 -7.56
CA ARG A 4 -6.15 -3.66 -8.66
C ARG A 4 -6.76 -2.29 -9.00
N PHE A 5 -6.96 -1.43 -8.00
CA PHE A 5 -7.42 -0.07 -8.25
C PHE A 5 -6.39 0.71 -9.07
N LEU A 6 -5.10 0.69 -8.67
CA LEU A 6 -4.03 1.38 -9.41
C LEU A 6 -3.89 0.84 -10.84
N GLU A 7 -3.98 -0.48 -11.02
CA GLU A 7 -3.96 -1.12 -12.35
C GLU A 7 -5.11 -0.63 -13.26
N LEU A 8 -6.30 -0.44 -12.71
CA LEU A 8 -7.49 -0.06 -13.46
C LEU A 8 -7.73 1.45 -13.51
N GLN A 9 -7.03 2.25 -12.69
CA GLN A 9 -7.24 3.68 -12.56
C GLN A 9 -7.20 4.42 -13.90
N PRO A 10 -6.25 4.16 -14.83
CA PRO A 10 -6.22 4.84 -16.12
C PRO A 10 -7.44 4.51 -16.99
N ALA A 11 -7.88 3.24 -16.99
CA ALA A 11 -9.03 2.79 -17.77
C ALA A 11 -10.34 3.37 -17.21
N VAL A 12 -10.48 3.39 -15.88
CA VAL A 12 -11.63 3.99 -15.20
C VAL A 12 -11.65 5.50 -15.44
N TYR A 13 -10.52 6.19 -15.30
CA TYR A 13 -10.43 7.62 -15.56
C TYR A 13 -10.80 7.96 -17.01
N ALA A 14 -10.26 7.22 -18.00
CA ALA A 14 -10.60 7.42 -19.40
C ALA A 14 -12.10 7.20 -19.69
N ALA A 15 -12.70 6.17 -19.09
CA ALA A 15 -14.13 5.93 -19.21
C ALA A 15 -14.95 7.10 -18.62
N LEU A 16 -14.58 7.60 -17.45
CA LEU A 16 -15.23 8.74 -16.79
C LEU A 16 -15.07 10.06 -17.58
N MET A 17 -13.98 10.21 -18.33
CA MET A 17 -13.75 11.37 -19.20
C MET A 17 -14.41 11.25 -20.58
N SER A 18 -15.06 10.12 -20.88
CA SER A 18 -15.77 9.93 -22.14
C SER A 18 -16.91 10.94 -22.31
N LYS A 19 -17.16 11.36 -23.56
CA LYS A 19 -18.23 12.31 -23.90
C LYS A 19 -19.62 11.77 -23.54
N GLU A 20 -19.81 10.46 -23.58
CA GLU A 20 -21.05 9.78 -23.26
C GLU A 20 -21.44 9.96 -21.78
N ILE A 21 -20.45 9.91 -20.88
CA ILE A 21 -20.67 10.08 -19.44
C ILE A 21 -20.71 11.57 -19.08
N ARG A 22 -19.72 12.35 -19.54
CA ARG A 22 -19.64 13.80 -19.25
C ARG A 22 -20.81 14.63 -19.79
N SER A 23 -21.52 14.14 -20.81
CA SER A 23 -22.72 14.81 -21.31
C SER A 23 -23.97 14.55 -20.48
N LYS A 24 -24.01 13.45 -19.72
CA LYS A 24 -25.16 13.02 -18.90
C LYS A 24 -24.99 13.40 -17.44
N GLU A 25 -23.76 13.32 -16.93
CA GLU A 25 -23.42 13.57 -15.53
C GLU A 25 -22.39 14.72 -15.47
N LYS A 26 -22.75 15.85 -14.87
CA LYS A 26 -21.86 17.02 -14.74
C LYS A 26 -20.96 16.95 -13.51
N ASP A 27 -21.37 16.22 -12.47
CA ASP A 27 -20.66 16.07 -11.20
C ASP A 27 -19.95 14.71 -11.10
N VAL A 28 -19.10 14.40 -12.09
CA VAL A 28 -18.20 13.24 -11.98
C VAL A 28 -16.96 13.65 -11.20
N THR A 29 -16.97 13.41 -9.89
CA THR A 29 -15.80 13.63 -9.04
C THR A 29 -14.81 12.50 -9.23
N THR A 30 -13.61 12.82 -9.73
CA THR A 30 -12.48 11.88 -9.78
C THR A 30 -11.51 12.14 -8.64
N LEU A 31 -10.78 11.10 -8.24
CA LEU A 31 -9.63 11.25 -7.36
C LEU A 31 -8.59 12.17 -7.99
N THR A 32 -7.90 12.93 -7.16
CA THR A 32 -6.81 13.82 -7.57
C THR A 32 -5.52 13.02 -7.77
N ASP A 33 -4.54 13.60 -8.47
CA ASP A 33 -3.22 12.99 -8.62
C ASP A 33 -2.53 12.76 -7.25
N ALA A 34 -2.81 13.61 -6.26
CA ALA A 34 -2.33 13.44 -4.90
C ALA A 34 -2.92 12.20 -4.22
N ASP A 35 -4.20 11.91 -4.46
CA ASP A 35 -4.87 10.71 -3.93
C ASP A 35 -4.29 9.44 -4.56
N VAL A 36 -4.01 9.46 -5.87
CA VAL A 36 -3.38 8.33 -6.59
C VAL A 36 -1.95 8.12 -6.07
N THR A 37 -1.18 9.19 -5.93
CA THR A 37 0.18 9.15 -5.38
C THR A 37 0.18 8.60 -3.95
N LEU A 38 -0.80 8.97 -3.13
CA LEU A 38 -0.95 8.42 -1.78
C LEU A 38 -1.22 6.90 -1.83
N ALA A 39 -2.09 6.44 -2.73
CA ALA A 39 -2.39 5.02 -2.89
C ALA A 39 -1.14 4.22 -3.32
N GLU A 40 -0.32 4.74 -4.23
CA GLU A 40 0.96 4.14 -4.63
C GLU A 40 1.94 4.04 -3.45
N ASN A 41 2.08 5.13 -2.68
CA ASN A 41 2.94 5.14 -1.51
C ASN A 41 2.46 4.16 -0.44
N VAL A 42 1.16 4.05 -0.19
CA VAL A 42 0.59 3.04 0.72
C VAL A 42 0.91 1.63 0.22
N MET A 43 0.77 1.36 -1.09
CA MET A 43 1.12 0.06 -1.68
C MET A 43 2.60 -0.29 -1.48
N SER A 44 3.51 0.70 -1.56
CA SER A 44 4.94 0.48 -1.29
C SER A 44 5.20 0.00 0.15
N VAL A 45 4.45 0.50 1.13
CA VAL A 45 4.57 0.09 2.54
C VAL A 45 3.98 -1.30 2.76
N LEU A 46 2.88 -1.64 2.08
CA LEU A 46 2.19 -2.92 2.26
C LEU A 46 2.86 -4.08 1.50
N THR A 47 3.62 -3.80 0.44
CA THR A 47 4.24 -4.84 -0.40
C THR A 47 5.23 -5.74 0.37
N PRO A 48 6.16 -5.20 1.19
CA PRO A 48 7.03 -6.01 2.05
C PRO A 48 6.24 -6.89 3.04
N LEU A 49 5.17 -6.36 3.64
CA LEU A 49 4.33 -7.09 4.58
C LEU A 49 3.61 -8.26 3.91
N ARG A 50 3.07 -8.03 2.70
CA ARG A 50 2.47 -9.10 1.88
C ARG A 50 3.50 -10.16 1.52
N THR A 51 4.71 -9.76 1.15
CA THR A 51 5.79 -10.70 0.79
C THR A 51 6.15 -11.62 1.96
N VAL A 52 6.38 -11.04 3.15
CA VAL A 52 6.73 -11.81 4.35
C VAL A 52 5.58 -12.73 4.77
N SER A 53 4.35 -12.20 4.87
CA SER A 53 3.18 -13.02 5.26
C SER A 53 2.89 -14.13 4.26
N THR A 54 2.99 -13.86 2.96
CA THR A 54 2.81 -14.88 1.92
C THR A 54 3.90 -15.96 1.98
N GLY A 55 5.16 -15.56 2.26
CA GLY A 55 6.26 -16.51 2.46
C GLY A 55 5.98 -17.44 3.63
N LEU A 56 5.62 -16.88 4.79
CA LEU A 56 5.29 -17.65 5.99
C LEU A 56 4.09 -18.59 5.79
N CYS A 57 3.07 -18.16 5.04
CA CYS A 57 1.90 -18.99 4.76
C CYS A 57 2.14 -20.07 3.70
N LYS A 58 3.14 -19.92 2.83
CA LYS A 58 3.46 -20.88 1.76
C LYS A 58 4.47 -21.93 2.16
N GLU A 59 5.31 -21.66 3.15
CA GLU A 59 6.22 -22.67 3.69
C GLU A 59 5.43 -23.76 4.41
N SER A 60 5.71 -25.04 4.14
CA SER A 60 5.00 -26.14 4.81
C SER A 60 5.40 -26.28 6.28
N CYS A 61 6.54 -25.70 6.66
CA CYS A 61 7.06 -25.63 8.02
C CYS A 61 7.82 -24.29 8.17
N PRO A 62 7.13 -23.15 8.35
CA PRO A 62 7.82 -21.92 8.70
C PRO A 62 8.46 -22.15 10.06
N THR A 63 9.79 -22.29 10.08
CA THR A 63 10.50 -22.53 11.33
C THR A 63 10.29 -21.30 12.20
N ALA A 64 9.87 -21.46 13.46
CA ALA A 64 9.71 -20.34 14.40
C ALA A 64 10.96 -19.44 14.46
N SER A 65 12.12 -20.02 14.15
CA SER A 65 13.42 -19.38 13.96
C SER A 65 13.46 -18.27 12.89
N LEU A 66 12.57 -18.28 11.90
CA LEU A 66 12.50 -17.28 10.82
C LEU A 66 11.62 -16.08 11.16
N ILE A 67 10.67 -16.24 12.09
CA ILE A 67 9.68 -15.20 12.42
C ILE A 67 10.38 -13.95 12.99
N LEU A 68 11.25 -14.12 13.99
CA LEU A 68 11.97 -13.01 14.62
C LEU A 68 12.91 -12.26 13.65
N PRO A 69 13.76 -12.93 12.84
CA PRO A 69 14.55 -12.26 11.80
C PRO A 69 13.71 -11.48 10.79
N LEU A 70 12.58 -12.03 10.34
CA LEU A 70 11.70 -11.35 9.37
C LEU A 70 11.02 -10.13 9.98
N GLN A 71 10.58 -10.23 11.24
CA GLN A 71 10.04 -9.10 11.99
C GLN A 71 11.07 -7.97 12.11
N LYS A 72 12.32 -8.27 12.50
CA LYS A 72 13.40 -7.28 12.55
C LYS A 72 13.66 -6.64 11.19
N LYS A 73 13.73 -7.46 10.13
CA LYS A 73 13.93 -6.97 8.77
C LYS A 73 12.83 -5.98 8.35
N LEU A 74 11.56 -6.25 8.68
CA LEU A 74 10.46 -5.33 8.39
C LEU A 74 10.61 -4.00 9.15
N LEU A 75 10.92 -4.05 10.44
CA LEU A 75 11.08 -2.86 11.28
C LEU A 75 12.27 -1.99 10.82
N GLU A 76 13.40 -2.61 10.49
CA GLU A 76 14.66 -1.92 10.18
C GLU A 76 14.76 -1.48 8.71
N GLN A 77 14.10 -2.17 7.78
CA GLN A 77 14.28 -1.91 6.34
C GLN A 77 13.02 -1.41 5.64
N ALA A 78 11.82 -1.82 6.07
CA ALA A 78 10.58 -1.48 5.38
C ALA A 78 9.80 -0.34 6.07
N LEU A 79 9.90 -0.24 7.40
CA LEU A 79 9.11 0.69 8.22
C LEU A 79 9.92 1.89 8.72
N THR A 80 11.18 2.01 8.30
CA THR A 80 11.99 3.20 8.55
C THR A 80 11.48 4.41 7.76
N PHE A 81 11.61 5.59 8.36
CA PHE A 81 11.17 6.83 7.74
C PHE A 81 12.17 7.27 6.68
N ASN A 82 11.62 7.66 5.53
CA ASN A 82 12.37 8.27 4.45
C ASN A 82 12.10 9.78 4.44
N ASP A 83 13.06 10.54 3.90
CA ASP A 83 12.93 12.00 3.76
C ASP A 83 11.80 12.39 2.80
N THR A 84 11.45 11.50 1.88
CA THR A 84 10.37 11.68 0.90
C THR A 84 8.99 11.25 1.43
N ASP A 85 8.91 10.67 2.63
CA ASP A 85 7.63 10.19 3.16
C ASP A 85 6.71 11.36 3.52
N THR A 86 5.49 11.32 2.99
CA THR A 86 4.41 12.25 3.39
C THR A 86 4.00 12.00 4.85
N PRO A 87 3.37 12.98 5.54
CA PRO A 87 2.91 12.80 6.91
C PRO A 87 2.02 11.57 7.11
N ALA A 88 1.14 11.29 6.15
CA ALA A 88 0.27 10.11 6.18
C ALA A 88 1.05 8.80 6.12
N ILE A 89 2.10 8.73 5.30
CA ILE A 89 2.95 7.53 5.18
C ILE A 89 3.81 7.33 6.42
N ARG A 90 4.34 8.42 7.01
CA ARG A 90 5.06 8.34 8.29
C ARG A 90 4.15 7.81 9.40
N GLN A 91 2.93 8.33 9.49
CA GLN A 91 1.93 7.83 10.45
C GLN A 91 1.62 6.35 10.21
N LEU A 92 1.37 5.95 8.96
CA LEU A 92 1.11 4.56 8.61
C LEU A 92 2.27 3.63 9.01
N LYS A 93 3.51 3.98 8.63
CA LYS A 93 4.71 3.23 8.99
C LYS A 93 4.87 3.13 10.51
N GLN A 94 4.63 4.22 11.23
CA GLN A 94 4.72 4.25 12.69
C GLN A 94 3.67 3.33 13.33
N THR A 95 2.41 3.42 12.93
CA THR A 95 1.33 2.56 13.47
C THR A 95 1.65 1.08 13.23
N ILE A 96 2.10 0.73 12.02
CA ILE A 96 2.49 -0.66 11.71
C ILE A 96 3.71 -1.08 12.54
N ALA A 97 4.71 -0.22 12.68
CA ALA A 97 5.91 -0.53 13.46
C ALA A 97 5.59 -0.74 14.94
N ASP A 98 4.68 0.05 15.51
CA ASP A 98 4.25 -0.08 16.89
C ASP A 98 3.47 -1.38 17.12
N ASP A 99 2.62 -1.79 16.17
CA ASP A 99 1.93 -3.10 16.21
C ASP A 99 2.90 -4.28 16.05
N LEU A 100 3.97 -4.12 15.26
CA LEU A 100 4.97 -5.17 15.05
C LEU A 100 6.03 -5.25 16.14
N LYS A 101 6.18 -4.26 17.02
CA LYS A 101 7.15 -4.36 18.11
C LYS A 101 6.72 -5.45 19.10
N PRO A 102 7.67 -6.20 19.69
CA PRO A 102 7.35 -7.16 20.75
C PRO A 102 6.65 -6.40 21.89
N ARG A 103 5.52 -6.97 22.35
CA ARG A 103 4.76 -6.48 23.51
C ARG A 103 5.50 -6.74 24.81
#